data_AF-A0A2V8IWH5-F1
#
_entry.id   AF-A0A2V8IWH5-F1
#
_cell.length_a   1.000
_cell.length_b   1.000
_cell.length_c   1.000
_cell.angle_alpha   90.00
_cell.angle_beta   90.00
_cell.angle_gamma   90.00
#
_symmetry.space_group_name_H-M   'P 1'
#
loop_
_entity.id
_entity.type
_entity.pdbx_description
1 polymer ?
#
loop_
_entity_poly.entity_id
_entity_poly.type
_entity_poly.pdbx_seq_one_letter_code
_entity_poly.pdbx_strand_id
1 'polypeptide(L)'
;MGDLDGDGDLDLVLAKGRHDPLRDRVLLNDGKGGLVASDLGPTADRTYTAALADVDGDGDLDVLTSNDTPDKKLVYLNNGKGQFTVADPRTASLLEISTETRSLTSRWQGPGRRTCSI
;
A
#
# COMPACT_ATOMS: atom_id res chain seq x y z
N MET A 1 6.76 -10.23 -9.65
CA MET A 1 6.29 -10.12 -11.04
C MET A 1 4.80 -10.23 -11.00
N GLY A 2 4.10 -9.41 -11.77
CA GLY A 2 2.64 -9.29 -11.79
C GLY A 2 2.25 -8.28 -12.88
N ASP A 3 0.99 -8.23 -13.24
CA ASP A 3 0.45 -7.21 -14.15
C ASP A 3 0.26 -5.91 -13.35
N LEU A 4 1.09 -4.90 -13.62
CA LEU A 4 1.15 -3.65 -12.84
C LEU A 4 0.48 -2.48 -13.55
N ASP A 5 0.20 -2.57 -14.84
CA ASP A 5 -0.50 -1.53 -15.60
C ASP A 5 -1.83 -1.99 -16.25
N GLY A 6 -2.25 -3.22 -15.93
CA GLY A 6 -3.56 -3.75 -16.28
C GLY A 6 -3.70 -4.14 -17.74
N ASP A 7 -2.59 -4.25 -18.48
CA ASP A 7 -2.60 -4.60 -19.90
C ASP A 7 -2.61 -6.12 -20.18
N GLY A 8 -2.46 -6.92 -19.12
CA GLY A 8 -2.48 -8.38 -19.15
C GLY A 8 -1.13 -9.04 -19.40
N ASP A 9 -0.06 -8.25 -19.56
CA ASP A 9 1.30 -8.74 -19.67
C ASP A 9 2.01 -8.77 -18.30
N LEU A 10 3.02 -9.64 -18.17
CA LEU A 10 3.73 -9.81 -16.90
C LEU A 10 4.85 -8.78 -16.74
N ASP A 11 4.74 -7.93 -15.71
CA ASP A 11 5.74 -6.92 -15.37
C ASP A 11 6.69 -7.34 -14.24
N LEU A 12 7.77 -6.55 -14.08
CA LEU A 12 8.82 -6.81 -13.10
C LEU A 12 9.00 -5.65 -12.13
N VAL A 13 9.25 -6.00 -10.87
CA VAL A 13 9.78 -5.09 -9.84
C VAL A 13 11.17 -5.54 -9.47
N LEU A 14 12.13 -4.62 -9.50
CA LEU A 14 13.51 -4.84 -9.09
C LEU A 14 13.77 -4.15 -7.76
N ALA A 15 13.81 -4.94 -6.70
CA ALA A 15 14.36 -4.57 -5.41
C ALA A 15 15.88 -4.41 -5.53
N LYS A 16 16.37 -3.17 -5.51
CA LYS A 16 17.78 -2.83 -5.63
C LYS A 16 18.19 -2.08 -4.39
N GLY A 17 19.12 -2.65 -3.64
CA GLY A 17 19.79 -1.87 -2.61
C GLY A 17 20.51 -2.63 -1.52
N ARG A 18 20.57 -3.96 -1.56
CA ARG A 18 21.15 -4.77 -0.48
C ARG A 18 22.45 -4.24 0.14
N HIS A 19 23.39 -3.74 -0.68
CA HIS A 19 24.67 -3.22 -0.20
C HIS A 19 24.70 -1.68 -0.14
N ASP A 20 24.19 -1.03 -1.18
CA ASP A 20 24.19 0.42 -1.32
C ASP A 20 22.74 0.90 -1.53
N PRO A 21 22.32 2.02 -0.92
CA PRO A 21 20.99 2.54 -1.12
C PRO A 21 20.80 2.91 -2.60
N LEU A 22 19.87 2.23 -3.26
CA LEU A 22 19.53 2.44 -4.66
C LEU A 22 18.02 2.57 -4.80
N ARG A 23 17.59 3.19 -5.90
CA ARG A 23 16.16 3.25 -6.22
C ARG A 23 15.72 1.91 -6.78
N ASP A 24 14.66 1.38 -6.18
CA ASP A 24 13.89 0.28 -6.75
C ASP A 24 13.29 0.69 -8.10
N ARG A 25 13.07 -0.29 -8.97
CA ARG A 25 12.58 -0.04 -10.34
C ARG A 25 11.37 -0.91 -10.65
N VAL A 26 10.54 -0.38 -11.53
CA VAL A 26 9.50 -1.14 -12.22
C VAL A 26 9.86 -1.22 -13.69
N LEU A 27 9.64 -2.37 -14.30
CA LEU A 27 9.81 -2.61 -15.73
C LEU A 27 8.47 -3.10 -16.27
N LEU A 28 7.83 -2.26 -17.07
CA LEU A 28 6.59 -2.59 -17.77
C LEU A 28 6.92 -3.31 -19.07
N ASN A 29 6.26 -4.44 -19.32
CA ASN A 29 6.51 -5.32 -20.45
C ASN A 29 5.40 -5.22 -21.51
N ASP A 30 5.77 -5.02 -22.76
CA ASP A 30 4.81 -4.89 -23.87
C ASP A 30 4.29 -6.23 -24.47
N GLY A 31 4.49 -7.33 -23.74
CA GLY A 31 4.16 -8.69 -24.17
C GLY A 31 5.04 -9.24 -25.31
N LYS A 32 5.94 -8.42 -25.88
CA LYS A 32 6.81 -8.76 -27.02
C LYS A 32 8.29 -8.75 -26.63
N GLY A 33 8.57 -8.55 -25.35
CA GLY A 33 9.92 -8.49 -24.77
C GLY A 33 10.52 -7.07 -24.75
N GLY A 34 9.73 -6.05 -25.09
CA GLY A 34 10.08 -4.65 -24.84
C GLY A 34 9.83 -4.31 -23.37
N LEU A 35 10.86 -3.81 -22.69
CA LEU A 35 10.78 -3.40 -21.28
C LEU A 35 11.01 -1.90 -21.13
N VAL A 36 10.06 -1.21 -20.51
CA VAL A 36 10.18 0.22 -20.16
C VAL A 36 10.44 0.34 -18.67
N ALA A 37 11.64 0.80 -18.30
CA ALA A 37 12.04 0.90 -16.90
C ALA A 37 11.76 2.31 -16.32
N SER A 38 11.17 2.35 -15.13
CA SER A 38 10.95 3.55 -14.33
C SER A 38 11.40 3.35 -12.88
N ASP A 39 11.61 4.44 -12.15
CA ASP A 39 11.86 4.37 -10.70
C ASP A 39 10.53 4.07 -9.98
N LEU A 40 10.54 3.11 -9.05
CA LEU A 40 9.36 2.77 -8.22
C LEU A 40 8.97 3.93 -7.31
N GLY A 41 9.96 4.69 -6.84
CA GLY A 41 9.77 5.76 -5.89
C GLY A 41 10.95 6.73 -5.87
N PRO A 42 10.81 7.84 -5.13
CA PRO A 42 11.85 8.85 -5.05
C PRO A 42 13.03 8.43 -4.16
N THR A 43 12.82 7.47 -3.25
CA THR A 43 13.78 7.06 -2.23
C THR A 43 14.76 6.04 -2.76
N ALA A 44 16.02 6.17 -2.32
CA ALA A 44 17.05 5.17 -2.55
C ALA A 44 17.28 4.45 -1.21
N ASP A 45 16.93 3.17 -1.14
CA ASP A 45 16.86 2.39 0.08
C ASP A 45 17.65 1.09 -0.06
N ARG A 46 17.98 0.43 1.05
CA ARG A 46 18.59 -0.90 1.05
C ARG A 46 17.52 -1.98 0.98
N THR A 47 16.91 -2.12 -0.19
CA THR A 47 15.84 -3.09 -0.42
C THR A 47 16.40 -4.50 -0.58
N TYR A 48 15.88 -5.45 0.21
CA TYR A 48 16.22 -6.87 0.10
C TYR A 48 15.24 -7.64 -0.75
N THR A 49 13.94 -7.39 -0.55
CA THR A 49 12.87 -8.10 -1.23
C THR A 49 11.70 -7.17 -1.49
N ALA A 50 10.97 -7.45 -2.57
CA ALA A 50 9.67 -6.84 -2.85
C ALA A 50 8.61 -7.94 -2.97
N ALA A 51 7.41 -7.65 -2.49
CA ALA A 51 6.21 -8.47 -2.67
C ALA A 51 5.12 -7.66 -3.38
N LEU A 52 4.25 -8.36 -4.11
CA LEU A 52 3.10 -7.76 -4.79
C LEU A 52 1.81 -8.27 -4.16
N ALA A 53 0.89 -7.36 -3.85
CA ALA A 53 -0.44 -7.66 -3.35
C ALA A 53 -1.33 -6.42 -3.51
N ASP A 54 -2.63 -6.62 -3.66
CA ASP A 54 -3.63 -5.55 -3.49
C ASP A 54 -3.77 -5.26 -1.98
N VAL A 55 -3.24 -4.14 -1.52
CA VAL A 55 -3.16 -3.79 -0.08
C VAL A 55 -4.30 -2.87 0.34
N ASP A 56 -4.80 -2.03 -0.56
CA ASP A 56 -5.88 -1.09 -0.26
C ASP A 56 -7.27 -1.54 -0.76
N GLY A 57 -7.34 -2.66 -1.48
CA GLY A 57 -8.57 -3.32 -1.90
C GLY A 57 -9.19 -2.71 -3.16
N ASP A 58 -8.43 -1.97 -3.96
CA ASP A 58 -8.92 -1.33 -5.19
C ASP A 58 -8.86 -2.27 -6.41
N GLY A 59 -8.20 -3.41 -6.28
CA GLY A 59 -8.05 -4.43 -7.31
C GLY A 59 -6.76 -4.33 -8.12
N ASP A 60 -5.92 -3.33 -7.87
CA ASP A 60 -4.62 -3.15 -8.50
C ASP A 60 -3.50 -3.74 -7.64
N LEU A 61 -2.43 -4.25 -8.27
CA LEU A 61 -1.29 -4.79 -7.52
C LEU A 61 -0.40 -3.66 -6.99
N ASP A 62 -0.25 -3.59 -5.66
CA ASP A 62 0.69 -2.71 -4.97
C ASP A 62 2.05 -3.37 -4.74
N VAL A 63 3.06 -2.56 -4.39
CA VAL A 63 4.42 -3.04 -4.08
C VAL A 63 4.78 -2.84 -2.62
N LEU A 64 5.12 -3.92 -1.92
CA LEU A 64 5.64 -3.89 -0.57
C LEU A 64 7.15 -4.12 -0.59
N THR A 65 7.92 -3.18 -0.06
CA THR A 65 9.38 -3.27 0.03
C THR A 65 9.82 -3.62 1.45
N SER A 66 10.68 -4.63 1.55
CA SER A 66 11.35 -4.99 2.81
C SER A 66 12.78 -4.46 2.78
N ASN A 67 12.96 -3.37 3.51
CA ASN A 67 14.23 -2.66 3.62
C ASN A 67 14.90 -2.99 4.95
N ASP A 68 16.23 -2.98 4.96
CA ASP A 68 17.02 -3.20 6.16
C ASP A 68 17.32 -1.88 6.88
N THR A 69 17.63 -1.98 8.18
CA THR A 69 17.98 -0.83 9.02
C THR A 69 19.19 -0.11 8.42
N PRO A 70 19.16 1.22 8.24
CA PRO A 70 18.24 2.21 8.83
C PRO A 70 17.01 2.56 7.97
N ASP A 71 16.83 1.95 6.81
CA ASP A 71 15.82 2.37 5.83
C ASP A 71 14.43 1.84 6.20
N LYS A 72 13.39 2.62 5.90
CA LYS A 72 12.01 2.26 6.28
C LYS A 72 11.46 1.21 5.32
N LYS A 73 10.62 0.30 5.83
CA LYS A 73 9.76 -0.53 4.99
C LYS A 73 8.67 0.37 4.38
N LEU A 74 8.49 0.30 3.06
CA LEU A 74 7.54 1.13 2.34
C LEU A 74 6.51 0.28 1.62
N VAL A 75 5.29 0.78 1.56
CA VAL A 75 4.24 0.29 0.66
C VAL A 75 4.05 1.35 -0.42
N TYR A 76 4.01 0.90 -1.66
CA TYR A 76 3.78 1.73 -2.83
C TYR A 76 2.43 1.34 -3.42
N LEU A 77 1.46 2.24 -3.33
CA LEU A 77 0.13 2.07 -3.89
C LEU A 77 0.16 2.33 -5.39
N ASN A 78 -0.38 1.40 -6.16
CA ASN A 78 -0.53 1.52 -7.60
C ASN A 78 -1.87 2.21 -7.94
N ASN A 79 -2.02 2.66 -9.18
CA ASN A 79 -3.28 3.18 -9.70
C ASN A 79 -3.77 2.40 -10.92
N GLY A 80 -3.30 1.16 -11.05
CA GLY A 80 -3.61 0.27 -12.17
C GLY A 80 -2.96 0.67 -13.49
N LYS A 81 -1.98 1.59 -13.49
CA LYS A 81 -1.28 2.06 -14.70
C LYS A 81 0.24 2.09 -14.53
N GLY A 82 0.76 1.31 -13.57
CA GLY A 82 2.16 1.31 -13.21
C GLY A 82 2.66 2.63 -12.63
N GLN A 83 1.78 3.46 -12.05
CA GLN A 83 2.16 4.69 -11.36
C GLN A 83 1.98 4.52 -9.86
N PHE A 84 3.09 4.69 -9.13
CA PHE A 84 3.16 4.33 -7.72
C PHE A 84 3.26 5.56 -6.82
N THR A 85 2.60 5.50 -5.67
CA THR A 85 2.70 6.51 -4.60
C THR A 85 3.01 5.83 -3.27
N VAL A 86 3.85 6.47 -2.45
CA VAL A 86 4.17 5.90 -1.12
C VAL A 86 2.93 6.02 -0.24
N ALA A 87 2.48 4.89 0.32
CA ALA A 87 1.40 4.87 1.28
C ALA A 87 1.78 5.69 2.52
N ASP A 88 0.93 6.65 2.90
CA ASP A 88 1.09 7.33 4.18
C ASP A 88 0.48 6.44 5.28
N PRO A 89 1.28 5.97 6.26
CA PRO A 89 0.77 5.16 7.36
C PRO A 89 -0.32 5.89 8.19
N ARG A 90 -0.48 7.22 8.05
CA ARG A 90 -1.51 8.00 8.72
C ARG A 90 -2.85 8.00 7.97
N THR A 91 -2.88 7.73 6.68
CA THR A 91 -4.13 7.71 5.89
C THR A 91 -4.77 6.33 5.87
N ALA A 92 -4.00 5.25 6.03
CA ALA A 92 -4.54 3.89 6.15
C ALA A 92 -5.50 3.71 7.35
N SER A 93 -5.31 4.47 8.43
CA SER A 93 -6.17 4.40 9.63
C SER A 93 -7.43 5.28 9.57
N LEU A 94 -7.62 6.09 8.51
CA LEU A 94 -8.72 7.07 8.45
C LEU A 94 -9.89 6.66 7.54
N LEU A 95 -9.72 5.64 6.69
CA LEU A 95 -10.78 5.15 5.81
C LEU A 95 -11.78 4.20 6.50
N GLU A 96 -11.42 3.61 7.65
CA GLU A 96 -12.32 2.70 8.40
C GLU A 96 -13.27 3.42 9.37
N ILE A 97 -13.12 4.73 9.61
CA ILE A 97 -13.95 5.44 10.61
C ILE A 97 -15.14 6.19 10.00
N SER A 98 -15.20 6.43 8.68
CA SER A 98 -16.21 7.34 8.12
C SER A 98 -17.55 6.73 7.68
N THR A 99 -17.79 5.42 7.81
CA THR A 99 -19.03 4.80 7.27
C THR A 99 -20.04 4.27 8.29
N GLU A 100 -19.75 4.24 9.60
CA GLU A 100 -20.70 3.69 10.61
C GLU A 100 -20.96 4.55 11.87
N THR A 101 -20.93 5.88 11.79
CA THR A 101 -21.47 6.71 12.90
C THR A 101 -22.34 7.88 12.46
N ARG A 102 -23.27 7.62 11.52
CA ARG A 102 -24.43 8.50 11.30
C ARG A 102 -25.72 7.71 11.34
N SER A 103 -26.11 7.28 12.53
CA SER A 103 -27.49 7.32 13.06
C SER A 103 -27.54 6.55 14.37
N LEU A 104 -27.57 7.25 15.50
CA LEU A 104 -28.38 6.98 16.71
C LEU A 104 -27.91 7.91 17.84
N THR A 105 -27.94 9.23 17.61
CA THR A 105 -28.07 10.19 18.72
C THR A 105 -29.53 10.60 18.83
N SER A 106 -30.31 9.85 19.61
CA SER A 106 -31.40 10.51 20.32
C SER A 106 -31.59 9.89 21.70
N ARG A 107 -31.38 10.76 22.70
CA ARG A 107 -31.98 10.75 24.04
C ARG A 107 -31.32 9.85 25.10
N TRP A 108 -30.16 10.30 25.58
CA TRP A 108 -29.72 10.00 26.95
C TRP A 108 -30.60 10.79 27.94
N GLN A 109 -31.40 10.12 28.77
CA GLN A 109 -32.03 10.70 29.97
C GLN A 109 -31.26 10.19 31.20
N GLY A 110 -30.97 11.11 32.13
CA GLY A 110 -29.97 10.99 33.20
C GLY A 110 -30.10 9.79 34.18
N PRO A 111 -29.20 9.70 35.18
CA PRO A 111 -29.08 8.52 36.02
C PRO A 111 -30.21 8.48 37.08
N GLY A 112 -31.19 7.60 36.86
CA GLY A 112 -32.20 7.23 37.85
C GLY A 112 -31.86 5.91 38.53
N ARG A 113 -31.69 5.94 39.86
CA ARG A 113 -31.46 4.79 40.76
C ARG A 113 -32.42 3.63 40.49
N ARG A 114 -31.92 2.40 40.44
CA ARG A 114 -32.61 1.21 40.98
C ARG A 114 -31.60 0.25 41.58
N THR A 115 -31.81 -0.06 42.85
CA THR A 115 -31.18 -1.11 43.64
C THR A 115 -31.45 -2.48 43.03
N CYS A 116 -30.46 -3.36 43.02
CA CYS A 116 -30.66 -4.79 42.82
C CYS A 116 -30.47 -5.46 44.20
N SER A 117 -31.55 -5.98 44.76
CA SER A 117 -31.48 -6.88 45.91
C SER A 117 -30.89 -8.22 45.45
N ILE A 118 -30.03 -8.78 46.31
CA ILE A 118 -29.44 -10.12 46.26
C ILE A 118 -30.49 -11.22 46.14
#